data_AF-A0AAV5UPM2-F1
#
_entry.id   AF-A0AAV5UPM2-F1
#
_cell.length_a   1.000
_cell.length_b   1.000
_cell.length_c   1.000
_cell.angle_alpha   90.00
_cell.angle_beta   90.00
_cell.angle_gamma   90.00
#
_symmetry.space_group_name_H-M   'P 1'
#
loop_
_entity.id
_entity.type
_entity.pdbx_description
1 polymer ?
#
loop_
_entity_poly.entity_id
_entity_poly.type
_entity_poly.pdbx_seq_one_letter_code
_entity_poly.pdbx_strand_id
1 'polypeptide(L)'
;MHRSFAQLTLLNPNIAYQYAFVYIRQTAIHIRNAVISNKRKDLVQSVYNWQLMQCLYMWTRVICHSHSSTEETEALRELAYPLVQIVLSTLKLFPSPRYLPLRAHCVELLLQLQATCDKFIPTLSLSVELMAEMTSILRSKPRQTKMAGHAPDLATMLKATTQQGGDPQWRKAMVEEIFRLLVQSSHVIAAHPAFPDVTLPLVHRLRSMIKGCKNVGDVHADEEPLR
;
A
#
# COMPACT_ATOMS: atom_id res chain seq x y z
N MET A 1 0.67 -20.83 0.72
CA MET A 1 1.26 -21.03 -0.62
C MET A 1 2.49 -20.16 -0.88
N HIS A 2 2.44 -18.81 -0.75
CA HIS A 2 3.61 -17.95 -1.07
C HIS A 2 4.88 -18.28 -0.28
N ARG A 3 4.78 -18.63 1.02
CA ARG A 3 5.95 -19.02 1.84
C ARG A 3 6.61 -20.29 1.34
N SER A 4 5.83 -21.33 1.04
CA SER A 4 6.32 -22.59 0.50
C SER A 4 6.96 -22.41 -0.87
N PHE A 5 6.38 -21.56 -1.72
CA PHE A 5 6.97 -21.22 -3.01
C PHE A 5 8.32 -20.51 -2.84
N ALA A 6 8.42 -19.53 -1.93
CA ALA A 6 9.67 -18.84 -1.64
C ALA A 6 10.77 -19.79 -1.15
N GLN A 7 10.43 -20.77 -0.32
CA GLN A 7 11.38 -21.81 0.10
C GLN A 7 11.80 -22.70 -1.07
N LEU A 8 10.86 -23.08 -1.95
CA LEU A 8 11.18 -23.90 -3.11
C LEU A 8 12.11 -23.18 -4.09
N THR A 9 11.94 -21.86 -4.28
CA THR A 9 12.82 -21.07 -5.16
C THR A 9 14.27 -21.01 -4.69
N LEU A 10 14.51 -21.26 -3.40
CA LEU A 10 15.85 -21.31 -2.83
C LEU A 10 16.58 -22.63 -3.10
N LEU A 11 15.86 -23.73 -3.35
CA LEU A 11 16.48 -25.01 -3.72
C LEU A 11 17.26 -24.93 -5.05
N ASN A 12 16.83 -24.07 -5.96
CA ASN A 12 17.55 -23.77 -7.20
C ASN A 12 17.36 -22.30 -7.62
N PRO A 13 18.16 -21.38 -7.05
CA PRO A 13 18.01 -19.95 -7.28
C PRO A 13 18.24 -19.54 -8.74
N ASN A 14 19.12 -20.24 -9.45
CA ASN A 14 19.44 -19.98 -10.86
C ASN A 14 18.23 -20.17 -11.76
N ILE A 15 17.47 -21.26 -11.56
CA ILE A 15 16.23 -21.51 -12.29
C ILE A 15 15.17 -20.49 -11.88
N ALA A 16 14.99 -20.27 -10.58
CA ALA A 16 14.01 -19.32 -10.07
C ALA A 16 14.22 -17.89 -10.62
N TYR A 17 15.48 -17.47 -10.73
CA TYR A 17 15.85 -16.16 -11.27
C TYR A 17 15.36 -15.97 -12.71
N GLN A 18 15.47 -16.98 -13.59
CA GLN A 18 15.01 -16.86 -14.98
C GLN A 18 13.52 -16.57 -15.06
N TYR A 19 12.71 -17.27 -14.25
CA TYR A 19 11.27 -17.02 -14.16
C TYR A 19 10.95 -15.66 -13.54
N ALA A 20 11.64 -15.31 -12.46
CA ALA A 20 11.45 -14.03 -11.76
C ALA A 20 11.76 -12.85 -12.68
N PHE A 21 12.89 -12.89 -13.38
CA PHE A 21 13.34 -11.85 -14.30
C PHE A 21 12.35 -11.64 -15.44
N VAL A 22 11.92 -12.72 -16.11
CA VAL A 22 10.94 -12.64 -17.19
C VAL A 22 9.63 -12.08 -16.68
N TYR A 23 9.12 -12.57 -15.55
CA TYR A 23 7.88 -12.08 -14.96
C TYR A 23 7.94 -10.59 -14.64
N ILE A 24 8.98 -10.15 -13.90
CA ILE A 24 9.18 -8.75 -13.52
C ILE A 24 9.25 -7.87 -14.77
N ARG A 25 10.02 -8.28 -15.78
CA ARG A 25 10.14 -7.54 -17.05
C ARG A 25 8.79 -7.42 -17.76
N GLN A 26 8.03 -8.50 -17.88
CA GLN A 26 6.72 -8.46 -18.53
C GLN A 26 5.74 -7.58 -17.76
N THR A 27 5.65 -7.73 -16.45
CA THR A 27 4.80 -6.89 -15.59
C THR A 27 5.15 -5.41 -15.74
N ALA A 28 6.44 -5.06 -15.80
CA ALA A 28 6.87 -3.69 -16.05
C ALA A 28 6.36 -3.15 -17.40
N ILE A 29 6.42 -3.95 -18.47
CA ILE A 29 5.86 -3.59 -19.79
C ILE A 29 4.34 -3.39 -19.70
N HIS A 30 3.62 -4.31 -19.05
CA HIS A 30 2.17 -4.21 -18.86
C HIS A 30 1.77 -2.94 -18.13
N ILE A 31 2.46 -2.61 -17.03
CA ILE A 31 2.21 -1.38 -16.26
C ILE A 31 2.54 -0.15 -17.10
N ARG A 32 3.68 -0.12 -17.79
CA ARG A 32 4.06 1.00 -18.66
C ARG A 32 3.01 1.27 -19.73
N ASN A 33 2.48 0.23 -20.36
CA ASN A 33 1.42 0.35 -21.36
C ASN A 33 0.14 0.94 -20.75
N ALA A 34 -0.24 0.52 -19.54
CA ALA A 34 -1.37 1.09 -18.81
C ALA A 34 -1.15 2.56 -18.44
N VAL A 35 0.07 2.93 -18.01
CA VAL A 35 0.44 4.32 -17.67
C VAL A 35 0.35 5.23 -18.90
N ILE A 36 0.96 4.84 -20.02
CA ILE A 36 0.98 5.65 -21.25
C ILE A 36 -0.44 5.82 -21.80
N SER A 37 -1.25 4.76 -21.70
CA SER A 37 -2.56 4.71 -22.30
C SER A 37 -3.68 5.14 -21.34
N ASN A 38 -3.42 5.98 -20.33
CA ASN A 38 -4.28 6.37 -19.18
C ASN A 38 -5.81 6.60 -19.43
N LYS A 39 -6.26 6.67 -20.69
CA LYS A 39 -7.66 6.64 -21.12
C LYS A 39 -8.27 5.23 -21.26
N ARG A 40 -7.47 4.17 -21.31
CA ARG A 40 -7.84 2.77 -21.54
C ARG A 40 -8.07 2.03 -20.22
N LYS A 41 -9.34 2.00 -19.80
CA LYS A 41 -9.78 1.34 -18.56
C LYS A 41 -9.46 -0.15 -18.52
N ASP A 42 -9.47 -0.81 -19.67
CA ASP A 42 -9.13 -2.22 -19.85
C ASP A 42 -7.66 -2.52 -19.48
N LEU A 43 -6.74 -1.64 -19.86
CA LEU A 43 -5.32 -1.77 -19.50
C LEU A 43 -5.07 -1.50 -18.01
N VAL A 44 -5.81 -0.57 -17.40
CA VAL A 44 -5.74 -0.38 -15.95
C VAL A 44 -6.28 -1.60 -15.21
N GLN A 45 -7.38 -2.21 -15.69
CA GLN A 45 -7.97 -3.42 -15.08
C GLN A 45 -7.09 -4.66 -15.24
N SER A 46 -6.34 -4.77 -16.34
CA SER A 46 -5.37 -5.87 -16.51
C SER A 46 -4.17 -5.77 -15.56
N VAL A 47 -3.91 -4.59 -14.97
CA VAL A 47 -2.97 -4.42 -13.85
C VAL A 47 -3.70 -4.55 -12.50
N TYR A 48 -4.84 -3.88 -12.33
CA TYR A 48 -5.58 -3.80 -11.07
C TYR A 48 -6.52 -5.01 -10.89
N ASN A 49 -5.93 -6.20 -10.80
CA ASN A 49 -6.62 -7.44 -10.51
C ASN A 49 -5.85 -8.30 -9.50
N TRP A 50 -6.55 -9.31 -8.99
CA TRP A 50 -6.02 -10.15 -7.92
C TRP A 50 -4.91 -11.07 -8.38
N GLN A 51 -4.93 -11.52 -9.63
CA GLN A 51 -3.85 -12.34 -10.18
C GLN A 51 -2.51 -11.59 -10.11
N LEU A 52 -2.46 -10.34 -10.60
CA LEU A 52 -1.26 -9.53 -10.50
C LEU A 52 -0.86 -9.33 -9.03
N MET A 53 -1.82 -8.98 -8.17
CA MET A 53 -1.53 -8.72 -6.76
C MET A 53 -0.94 -9.96 -6.05
N GLN A 54 -1.49 -11.16 -6.29
CA GLN A 54 -0.96 -12.41 -5.73
C GLN A 54 0.45 -12.69 -6.25
N CYS A 55 0.73 -12.44 -7.53
CA CYS A 55 2.09 -12.55 -8.04
C CYS A 55 3.05 -11.54 -7.40
N LEU A 56 2.62 -10.29 -7.16
CA LEU A 56 3.45 -9.32 -6.43
C LEU A 56 3.72 -9.78 -4.99
N TYR A 57 2.71 -10.28 -4.27
CA TYR A 57 2.91 -10.91 -2.96
C TYR A 57 3.92 -12.06 -3.00
N MET A 58 3.77 -12.96 -3.98
CA MET A 58 4.64 -14.10 -4.14
C MET A 58 6.09 -13.66 -4.37
N TRP A 59 6.34 -12.80 -5.35
CA TRP A 59 7.69 -12.35 -5.68
C TRP A 59 8.31 -11.49 -4.57
N THR A 60 7.54 -10.64 -3.90
CA THR A 60 8.02 -9.93 -2.70
C THR A 60 8.50 -10.93 -1.65
N ARG A 61 7.77 -12.03 -1.41
CA ARG A 61 8.21 -13.08 -0.46
C ARG A 61 9.48 -13.79 -0.93
N VAL A 62 9.60 -14.12 -2.22
CA VAL A 62 10.83 -14.72 -2.79
C VAL A 62 12.02 -13.81 -2.54
N ILE A 63 11.90 -12.53 -2.88
CA ILE A 63 12.98 -11.55 -2.77
C ILE A 63 13.35 -11.29 -1.30
N CYS A 64 12.38 -11.09 -0.42
CA CYS A 64 12.68 -10.94 1.02
C CYS A 64 13.40 -12.20 1.54
N HIS A 65 12.96 -13.39 1.14
CA HIS A 65 13.58 -14.64 1.61
C HIS A 65 15.00 -14.84 1.07
N SER A 66 15.30 -14.42 -0.17
CA SER A 66 16.66 -14.48 -0.71
C SER A 66 17.62 -13.55 0.05
N HIS A 67 17.16 -12.38 0.50
CA HIS A 67 17.95 -11.46 1.33
C HIS A 67 18.20 -11.99 2.75
N SER A 68 17.25 -12.75 3.32
CA SER A 68 17.43 -13.37 4.65
C SER A 68 18.16 -14.72 4.64
N SER A 69 18.37 -15.34 3.47
CA SER A 69 19.03 -16.65 3.34
C SER A 69 20.55 -16.52 3.34
N THR A 70 21.25 -17.56 3.82
CA THR A 70 22.71 -17.70 3.74
C THR A 70 23.19 -18.31 2.42
N GLU A 71 22.27 -18.69 1.54
CA GLU A 71 22.57 -19.33 0.25
C GLU A 71 22.97 -18.33 -0.85
N GLU A 72 23.66 -18.82 -1.88
CA GLU A 72 24.05 -18.07 -3.08
C GLU A 72 22.82 -17.66 -3.91
N THR A 73 22.24 -16.52 -3.54
CA THR A 73 20.97 -16.01 -4.09
C THR A 73 21.11 -14.61 -4.66
N GLU A 74 22.34 -14.18 -4.94
CA GLU A 74 22.68 -12.80 -5.33
C GLU A 74 21.91 -12.33 -6.57
N ALA A 75 21.77 -13.19 -7.59
CA ALA A 75 20.97 -12.87 -8.77
C ALA A 75 19.50 -12.55 -8.45
N LEU A 76 18.89 -13.26 -7.48
CA LEU A 76 17.53 -12.94 -7.01
C LEU A 76 17.52 -11.62 -6.23
N ARG A 77 18.54 -11.36 -5.40
CA ARG A 77 18.63 -10.12 -4.61
C ARG A 77 18.66 -8.86 -5.49
N GLU A 78 19.32 -8.93 -6.64
CA GLU A 78 19.36 -7.86 -7.66
C GLU A 78 17.98 -7.49 -8.21
N LEU A 79 17.00 -8.40 -8.13
CA LEU A 79 15.62 -8.13 -8.56
C LEU A 79 14.80 -7.30 -7.55
N ALA A 80 15.36 -6.98 -6.38
CA ALA A 80 14.68 -6.15 -5.38
C ALA A 80 14.33 -4.76 -5.94
N TYR A 81 15.28 -4.06 -6.55
CA TYR A 81 15.03 -2.73 -7.12
C TYR A 81 13.95 -2.72 -8.22
N PRO A 82 14.03 -3.56 -9.28
CA PRO A 82 12.98 -3.55 -10.30
C PRO A 82 11.62 -3.98 -9.74
N LEU A 83 11.56 -4.87 -8.75
CA LEU A 83 10.30 -5.20 -8.08
C LEU A 83 9.73 -4.01 -7.29
N VAL A 84 10.57 -3.27 -6.55
CA VAL A 84 10.16 -2.03 -5.87
C VAL A 84 9.59 -1.02 -6.88
N GLN A 85 10.24 -0.83 -8.03
CA GLN A 85 9.74 0.07 -9.08
C GLN A 85 8.39 -0.37 -9.65
N ILE A 86 8.18 -1.67 -9.84
CA ILE A 86 6.89 -2.23 -10.27
C ILE A 86 5.81 -1.93 -9.24
N VAL A 87 6.05 -2.21 -7.96
CA VAL A 87 5.04 -1.98 -6.92
C VAL A 87 4.73 -0.49 -6.75
N LEU A 88 5.75 0.38 -6.81
CA LEU A 88 5.55 1.84 -6.82
C LEU A 88 4.75 2.32 -8.03
N SER A 89 5.01 1.75 -9.21
CA SER A 89 4.28 2.09 -10.43
C SER A 89 2.82 1.62 -10.36
N THR A 90 2.57 0.41 -9.83
CA THR A 90 1.20 -0.09 -9.57
C THR A 90 0.46 0.81 -8.59
N LEU A 91 1.10 1.23 -7.49
CA LEU A 91 0.52 2.15 -6.51
C LEU A 91 0.10 3.48 -7.15
N LYS A 92 0.92 4.02 -8.07
CA LYS A 92 0.71 5.33 -8.70
C LYS A 92 -0.11 5.28 -10.00
N LEU A 93 -0.42 4.09 -10.53
CA LEU A 93 -1.04 3.93 -11.85
C LEU A 93 -2.36 4.69 -12.00
N PHE A 94 -3.25 4.62 -11.01
CA PHE A 94 -4.53 5.34 -11.04
C PHE A 94 -4.89 5.91 -9.67
N PRO A 95 -4.66 7.23 -9.43
CA PRO A 95 -4.82 7.87 -8.13
C PRO A 95 -6.30 8.15 -7.83
N SER A 96 -7.04 7.08 -7.50
CA SER A 96 -8.45 7.17 -7.11
C SER A 96 -8.67 6.66 -5.69
N PRO A 97 -9.54 7.32 -4.90
CA PRO A 97 -9.89 6.88 -3.55
C PRO A 97 -10.56 5.51 -3.54
N ARG A 98 -11.13 5.08 -4.67
CA ARG A 98 -11.67 3.72 -4.82
C ARG A 98 -10.60 2.64 -4.73
N TYR A 99 -9.36 2.92 -5.12
CA TYR A 99 -8.24 1.96 -5.05
C TYR A 99 -7.34 2.20 -3.83
N LEU A 100 -7.84 2.88 -2.79
CA LEU A 100 -7.13 3.01 -1.52
C LEU A 100 -6.77 1.63 -0.91
N PRO A 101 -7.63 0.58 -0.97
CA PRO A 101 -7.27 -0.76 -0.50
C PRO A 101 -6.09 -1.37 -1.27
N LEU A 102 -6.12 -1.34 -2.61
CA LEU A 102 -5.01 -1.79 -3.46
C LEU A 102 -3.70 -1.06 -3.12
N ARG A 103 -3.76 0.25 -2.90
CA ARG A 103 -2.57 1.03 -2.57
C ARG A 103 -2.04 0.71 -1.16
N ALA A 104 -2.90 0.41 -0.20
CA ALA A 104 -2.48 -0.10 1.11
C ALA A 104 -1.72 -1.44 0.96
N HIS A 105 -2.24 -2.36 0.14
CA HIS A 105 -1.54 -3.60 -0.21
C HIS A 105 -0.16 -3.36 -0.84
N CYS A 106 -0.04 -2.39 -1.76
CA CYS A 106 1.25 -2.01 -2.34
C CYS A 106 2.21 -1.45 -1.29
N VAL A 107 1.76 -0.60 -0.37
CA VAL A 107 2.59 -0.08 0.72
C VAL A 107 3.05 -1.20 1.65
N GLU A 108 2.20 -2.19 1.93
CA GLU A 108 2.58 -3.36 2.72
C GLU A 108 3.70 -4.18 2.05
N LEU A 109 3.61 -4.41 0.73
CA LEU A 109 4.68 -5.07 -0.02
C LEU A 109 5.99 -4.28 0.04
N LEU A 110 5.92 -2.96 -0.15
CA LEU A 110 7.09 -2.08 -0.09
C LEU A 110 7.71 -2.05 1.30
N LEU A 111 6.90 -2.09 2.35
CA LEU A 111 7.34 -2.20 3.73
C LEU A 111 8.11 -3.49 4.00
N GLN A 112 7.62 -4.63 3.49
CA GLN A 112 8.34 -5.91 3.60
C GLN A 112 9.69 -5.87 2.88
N LEU A 113 9.73 -5.27 1.68
CA LEU A 113 10.97 -5.11 0.93
C LEU A 113 11.96 -4.20 1.66
N GLN A 114 11.51 -3.06 2.18
CA GLN A 114 12.35 -2.11 2.91
C GLN A 114 12.94 -2.72 4.18
N ALA A 115 12.13 -3.49 4.92
CA ALA A 115 12.56 -4.12 6.16
C ALA A 115 13.61 -5.23 5.96
N THR A 116 13.74 -5.76 4.73
CA THR A 116 14.55 -6.96 4.48
C THR A 116 15.70 -6.74 3.48
N CYS A 117 15.56 -5.84 2.52
CA CYS A 117 16.48 -5.76 1.36
C CYS A 117 17.56 -4.69 1.48
N ASP A 118 17.78 -4.10 2.67
CA ASP A 118 18.73 -3.00 2.92
C ASP A 118 18.63 -1.83 1.92
N LYS A 119 17.42 -1.57 1.41
CA LYS A 119 17.13 -0.43 0.53
C LYS A 119 16.19 0.52 1.21
N PHE A 120 16.53 1.80 1.19
CA PHE A 120 15.60 2.84 1.60
C PHE A 120 14.42 2.92 0.61
N ILE A 121 13.21 2.81 1.14
CA ILE A 121 11.95 3.05 0.43
C ILE A 121 11.16 4.06 1.27
N PRO A 122 10.51 5.08 0.67
CA PRO A 122 9.78 6.08 1.46
C PRO A 122 8.39 5.59 1.91
N THR A 123 8.30 4.40 2.51
CA THR A 123 7.02 3.78 2.93
C THR A 123 6.26 4.62 3.95
N LEU A 124 6.98 5.32 4.83
CA LEU A 124 6.38 6.26 5.77
C LEU A 124 5.71 7.43 5.05
N SER A 125 6.38 8.06 4.08
CA SER A 125 5.79 9.12 3.26
C SER A 125 4.57 8.64 2.48
N LEU A 126 4.65 7.46 1.87
CA LEU A 126 3.54 6.84 1.14
C LEU A 126 2.34 6.58 2.07
N SER A 127 2.59 6.09 3.29
CA SER A 127 1.54 5.86 4.28
C SER A 127 0.87 7.17 4.72
N VAL A 128 1.64 8.26 4.87
CA VAL A 128 1.10 9.59 5.17
C VAL A 128 0.27 10.14 4.00
N GLU A 129 0.66 9.86 2.75
CA GLU A 129 -0.15 10.21 1.58
C GLU A 129 -1.49 9.47 1.56
N LEU A 130 -1.50 8.17 1.87
CA LEU A 130 -2.75 7.41 2.01
C LEU A 130 -3.63 7.98 3.14
N MET A 131 -3.03 8.35 4.27
CA MET A 131 -3.75 8.97 5.39
C MET A 131 -4.33 10.34 5.01
N ALA A 132 -3.62 11.13 4.20
CA ALA A 132 -4.11 12.41 3.71
C ALA A 132 -5.34 12.24 2.80
N GLU A 133 -5.32 11.25 1.93
CA GLU A 133 -6.47 10.94 1.09
C GLU A 133 -7.65 10.40 1.92
N MET A 134 -7.38 9.53 2.89
CA MET A 134 -8.41 9.04 3.81
C MET A 134 -9.03 10.19 4.60
N THR A 135 -8.23 11.14 5.07
CA THR A 135 -8.71 12.36 5.75
C THR A 135 -9.65 13.17 4.86
N SER A 136 -9.36 13.27 3.55
CA SER A 136 -10.27 13.92 2.59
C SER A 136 -11.61 13.18 2.48
N ILE A 137 -11.59 11.85 2.47
CA ILE A 137 -12.82 11.02 2.47
C ILE A 137 -13.63 11.25 3.76
N LEU A 138 -12.97 11.32 4.92
CA LEU A 138 -13.61 11.52 6.22
C LEU A 138 -14.32 12.88 6.35
N ARG A 139 -13.86 13.92 5.66
CA ARG A 139 -14.51 15.24 5.64
C ARG A 139 -15.88 15.23 4.97
N SER A 140 -16.15 14.25 4.10
CA SER A 140 -17.47 14.09 3.49
C SER A 140 -18.45 13.47 4.48
N LYS A 141 -19.69 14.01 4.56
CA LYS A 141 -20.75 13.45 5.43
C LYS A 141 -20.93 11.95 5.14
N PRO A 142 -20.86 11.08 6.17
CA PRO A 142 -21.11 9.65 5.98
C PRO A 142 -22.53 9.45 5.45
N ARG A 143 -22.69 8.54 4.48
CA ARG A 143 -24.02 8.19 3.96
C ARG A 143 -24.60 7.10 4.84
N GLN A 144 -25.86 7.26 5.26
CA GLN A 144 -26.59 6.17 5.89
C GLN A 144 -26.69 5.01 4.90
N THR A 145 -26.02 3.91 5.22
CA THR A 145 -25.91 2.75 4.34
C THR A 145 -26.82 1.65 4.90
N LYS A 146 -27.71 1.11 4.05
CA LYS A 146 -28.62 0.01 4.44
C LYS A 146 -27.92 -1.34 4.63
N MET A 147 -26.62 -1.43 4.29
CA MET A 147 -25.78 -2.62 4.47
C MET A 147 -25.08 -2.64 5.84
N ALA A 148 -25.79 -2.27 6.91
CA ALA A 148 -25.25 -2.37 8.25
C ALA A 148 -25.15 -3.86 8.62
N GLY A 149 -23.93 -4.42 8.66
CA GLY A 149 -23.76 -5.76 9.24
C GLY A 149 -22.47 -6.52 8.95
N HIS A 150 -21.74 -6.25 7.87
CA HIS A 150 -20.52 -7.00 7.57
C HIS A 150 -19.29 -6.10 7.59
N ALA A 151 -18.38 -6.38 8.53
CA ALA A 151 -17.07 -5.74 8.56
C ALA A 151 -16.36 -6.03 7.23
N PRO A 152 -15.86 -5.01 6.51
CA PRO A 152 -15.22 -5.23 5.23
C PRO A 152 -13.89 -5.94 5.42
N ASP A 153 -13.68 -7.05 4.70
CA ASP A 153 -12.39 -7.70 4.63
C ASP A 153 -11.47 -6.93 3.66
N LEU A 154 -10.62 -6.07 4.22
CA LEU A 154 -9.65 -5.29 3.46
C LEU A 154 -8.56 -6.19 2.86
N ALA A 155 -8.30 -7.36 3.45
CA ALA A 155 -7.28 -8.29 2.99
C ALA A 155 -7.59 -8.84 1.60
N THR A 156 -8.87 -8.95 1.25
CA THR A 156 -9.34 -9.48 -0.05
C THR A 156 -9.87 -8.42 -1.00
N MET A 157 -9.77 -7.14 -0.64
CA MET A 157 -10.34 -6.04 -1.41
C MET A 157 -9.27 -5.24 -2.15
N LEU A 158 -9.44 -5.07 -3.46
CA LEU A 158 -8.66 -4.13 -4.27
C LEU A 158 -9.34 -2.78 -4.46
N LYS A 159 -10.68 -2.80 -4.55
CA LYS A 159 -11.46 -1.65 -5.00
C LYS A 159 -12.68 -1.48 -4.13
N ALA A 160 -12.78 -0.32 -3.50
CA ALA A 160 -13.99 0.12 -2.83
C ALA A 160 -15.02 0.64 -3.84
N THR A 161 -16.28 0.32 -3.56
CA THR A 161 -17.44 0.91 -4.24
C THR A 161 -17.69 2.33 -3.73
N THR A 162 -18.44 3.12 -4.50
CA THR A 162 -18.83 4.48 -4.07
C THR A 162 -19.65 4.47 -2.77
N GLN A 163 -20.43 3.41 -2.55
CA GLN A 163 -21.26 3.27 -1.35
C GLN A 163 -20.40 3.00 -0.11
N GLN A 164 -19.40 2.10 -0.22
CA GLN A 164 -18.46 1.80 0.86
C GLN A 164 -17.67 3.03 1.34
N GLY A 165 -17.36 3.98 0.45
CA GLY A 165 -16.72 5.24 0.87
C GLY A 165 -17.55 6.09 1.84
N GLY A 166 -18.88 5.86 1.90
CA GLY A 166 -19.79 6.49 2.87
C GLY A 166 -20.02 5.66 4.13
N ASP A 167 -19.63 4.38 4.14
CA ASP A 167 -19.88 3.43 5.22
C ASP A 167 -18.91 3.68 6.39
N PRO A 168 -19.42 3.98 7.60
CA PRO A 168 -18.59 4.15 8.80
C PRO A 168 -17.69 2.95 9.12
N GLN A 169 -18.15 1.71 8.89
CA GLN A 169 -17.36 0.51 9.18
C GLN A 169 -16.16 0.41 8.25
N TRP A 170 -16.36 0.63 6.95
CA TRP A 170 -15.28 0.70 5.98
C TRP A 170 -14.30 1.84 6.26
N ARG A 171 -14.80 3.03 6.59
CA ARG A 171 -13.94 4.17 6.93
C ARG A 171 -13.05 3.86 8.12
N LYS A 172 -13.61 3.27 9.19
CA LYS A 172 -12.86 2.86 10.38
C LYS A 172 -11.79 1.82 10.03
N ALA A 173 -12.18 0.74 9.33
CA ALA A 173 -11.25 -0.31 8.94
C ALA A 173 -10.08 0.22 8.09
N MET A 174 -10.37 1.09 7.11
CA MET A 174 -9.33 1.68 6.27
C MET A 174 -8.38 2.60 7.05
N VAL A 175 -8.90 3.38 8.00
CA VAL A 175 -8.06 4.22 8.88
C VAL A 175 -7.15 3.35 9.73
N GLU A 176 -7.68 2.30 10.35
CA GLU A 176 -6.90 1.35 11.16
C GLU A 176 -5.80 0.68 10.34
N GLU A 177 -6.11 0.27 9.10
CA GLU A 177 -5.15 -0.35 8.21
C GLU A 177 -4.03 0.61 7.78
N ILE A 178 -4.37 1.85 7.39
CA ILE A 178 -3.35 2.86 7.05
C ILE A 178 -2.53 3.26 8.29
N PHE A 179 -3.17 3.32 9.46
CA PHE A 179 -2.48 3.60 10.72
C PHE A 179 -1.49 2.47 11.09
N ARG A 180 -1.86 1.21 10.89
CA ARG A 180 -0.96 0.07 11.03
C ARG A 180 0.27 0.22 10.12
N LEU A 181 0.06 0.57 8.84
CA LEU A 181 1.15 0.81 7.89
C LEU A 181 2.05 1.98 8.31
N LEU A 182 1.48 3.08 8.83
CA LEU A 182 2.24 4.22 9.37
C LEU A 182 3.15 3.81 10.53
N VAL A 183 2.62 3.07 11.50
CA VAL A 183 3.37 2.63 12.68
C VAL A 183 4.50 1.69 12.27
N GLN A 184 4.21 0.71 11.41
CA GLN A 184 5.23 -0.23 10.95
C GLN A 184 6.30 0.46 10.09
N SER A 185 5.91 1.38 9.20
CA SER A 185 6.87 2.17 8.40
C SER A 185 7.75 3.05 9.28
N SER A 186 7.20 3.63 10.35
CA SER A 186 7.95 4.41 11.34
C SER A 186 8.96 3.55 12.09
N HIS A 187 8.58 2.31 12.44
CA HIS A 187 9.47 1.37 13.10
C HIS A 187 10.67 0.99 12.22
N VAL A 188 10.43 0.68 10.94
CA VAL A 188 11.49 0.28 10.00
C VAL A 188 12.52 1.40 9.78
N ILE A 189 12.09 2.66 9.75
CA ILE A 189 13.00 3.80 9.56
C ILE A 189 13.62 4.31 10.88
N ALA A 190 13.13 3.89 12.05
CA ALA A 190 13.58 4.40 13.35
C ALA A 190 15.10 4.26 13.60
N ALA A 191 15.70 3.19 13.08
CA ALA A 191 17.14 2.94 13.19
C ALA A 191 17.98 3.60 12.08
N HIS A 192 17.35 4.23 11.08
CA HIS A 192 18.05 4.81 9.94
C HIS A 192 18.58 6.22 10.27
N PRO A 193 19.81 6.59 9.86
CA PRO A 193 20.37 7.91 10.15
C PRO A 193 19.51 9.09 9.66
N ALA A 194 18.79 8.91 8.55
CA ALA A 194 17.87 9.90 7.98
C ALA A 194 16.50 10.00 8.69
N PHE A 195 16.29 9.26 9.79
CA PHE A 195 15.03 9.27 10.54
C PHE A 195 14.51 10.68 10.89
N PRO A 196 15.29 11.57 11.56
CA PRO A 196 14.79 12.89 11.95
C PRO A 196 14.38 13.73 10.74
N ASP A 197 15.17 13.69 9.67
CA ASP A 197 14.93 14.49 8.45
C ASP A 197 13.69 14.03 7.70
N VAL A 198 13.44 12.72 7.65
CA VAL A 198 12.25 12.16 7.00
C VAL A 198 11.01 12.35 7.86
N THR A 199 11.11 12.16 9.19
CA THR A 199 9.94 12.19 10.07
C THR A 199 9.42 13.58 10.38
N LEU A 200 10.28 14.58 10.54
CA LEU A 200 9.88 15.94 10.89
C LEU A 200 8.80 16.55 9.97
N PRO A 201 8.99 16.58 8.62
CA PRO A 201 7.95 17.12 7.73
C PRO A 201 6.68 16.28 7.74
N LEU A 202 6.79 14.96 7.94
CA LEU A 202 5.65 14.04 7.98
C LEU A 202 4.82 14.21 9.25
N VAL A 203 5.46 14.40 10.41
CA VAL A 203 4.78 14.73 11.67
C VAL A 203 4.07 16.08 11.58
N HIS A 204 4.70 17.08 10.97
CA HIS A 204 4.05 18.36 10.73
C HIS A 204 2.77 18.20 9.88
N ARG A 205 2.85 17.41 8.79
CA ARG A 205 1.71 17.10 7.94
C ARG A 205 0.61 16.35 8.71
N LEU A 206 0.96 15.34 9.51
CA LEU A 206 0.01 14.60 10.34
C LEU A 206 -0.72 15.51 11.34
N ARG A 207 0.01 16.39 12.05
CA ARG A 207 -0.59 17.36 12.97
C ARG A 207 -1.56 18.31 12.26
N SER A 208 -1.20 18.77 11.06
CA SER A 208 -2.08 19.62 10.25
C SER A 208 -3.37 18.89 9.84
N MET A 209 -3.27 17.61 9.48
CA MET A 209 -4.44 16.78 9.14
C MET A 209 -5.39 16.61 10.32
N ILE A 210 -4.86 16.33 11.52
CA ILE A 210 -5.65 16.18 12.74
C ILE A 210 -6.45 17.45 13.05
N LYS A 211 -5.83 18.64 12.93
CA LYS A 211 -6.54 19.92 13.12
C LYS A 211 -7.72 20.12 12.16
N GLY A 212 -7.68 19.49 10.99
CA GLY A 212 -8.76 19.54 10.00
C GLY A 212 -9.86 18.50 10.20
N CYS A 213 -9.70 17.56 11.14
CA CYS A 213 -10.71 16.58 11.50
C CYS A 213 -11.57 17.16 12.62
N LYS A 214 -12.80 17.60 12.30
CA LYS A 214 -13.76 18.03 13.32
C LYS A 214 -14.39 16.79 13.98
N ASN A 215 -14.35 16.72 15.31
CA ASN A 215 -15.07 15.69 16.04
C ASN A 215 -16.57 15.97 15.98
N VAL A 216 -17.40 14.90 15.94
CA VAL A 216 -18.86 15.03 15.97
C VAL A 216 -19.34 15.78 17.23
N GLY A 217 -18.55 15.77 18.31
CA GLY A 217 -18.85 16.49 19.56
C GLY A 217 -18.63 18.01 19.51
N ASP A 218 -17.78 18.54 18.62
CA ASP A 218 -17.55 20.00 18.53
C ASP A 218 -18.67 20.72 17.78
N VAL A 219 -19.50 20.01 17.02
CA VAL A 219 -20.58 20.60 16.23
C VAL A 219 -21.77 21.01 17.10
N HIS A 220 -21.93 20.40 18.28
CA HIS A 220 -23.01 20.72 19.22
C HIS A 220 -22.68 21.82 20.22
N ALA A 221 -21.41 22.24 20.34
CA ALA A 221 -21.01 23.32 21.24
C ALA A 221 -21.26 24.72 20.66
N ASP A 222 -21.39 24.84 19.32
CA ASP A 222 -21.58 26.11 18.63
C ASP A 222 -23.07 26.47 18.39
N GLU A 223 -24.02 25.64 18.83
CA GLU A 223 -25.48 25.82 18.60
C GLU A 223 -26.31 26.12 19.87
N GLU A 224 -25.71 26.49 21.00
CA GLU A 224 -26.46 27.07 22.12
C GLU A 224 -26.43 28.61 22.05
N PRO A 225 -27.51 29.28 21.59
CA PRO A 225 -27.65 30.71 21.83
C PRO A 225 -27.92 30.91 23.32
N LEU A 226 -27.04 31.67 23.98
CA LEU A 226 -27.25 32.25 25.30
C LEU A 226 -28.67 32.83 25.38
N ARG A 227 -29.54 32.17 26.16
CA ARG A 227 -30.80 32.74 26.66
C ARG A 227 -30.57 33.27 28.07
#